data_AF-A0A7J3VSP1-F1
#
_entry.id   AF-A0A7J3VSP1-F1
#
_cell.length_a   1.000
_cell.length_b   1.000
_cell.length_c   1.000
_cell.angle_alpha   90.00
_cell.angle_beta   90.00
_cell.angle_gamma   90.00
#
_symmetry.space_group_name_H-M   'P 1'
#
loop_
_entity.id
_entity.type
_entity.pdbx_description
1 polymer ?
#
loop_
_entity_poly.entity_id
_entity_poly.type
_entity_poly.pdbx_seq_one_letter_code
_entity_poly.pdbx_strand_id
1 'polypeptide(L)'
;MKPKTSLILFALIAAAALALAALQLQPGLALGGNGGQKLSSSVETIFESLAGKNPNDVYEAIDKLSDSEYRSILSSIKPRFASAPPFRCTPDMGARLCELLSRSSANGVVEPWEFCFNEPIDAGCPAATFCDAYSGRCQSSQGPCFLDAAREQFERNR
;
A
#
# COMPACT_ATOMS: atom_id res chain seq x y z
N MET A 1 49.64 27.61 -25.14
CA MET A 1 49.58 26.67 -24.00
C MET A 1 48.25 25.92 -24.03
N LYS A 2 48.22 24.68 -23.57
CA LYS A 2 47.48 23.54 -24.17
C LYS A 2 45.99 23.43 -23.77
N PRO A 3 45.06 23.17 -24.71
CA PRO A 3 43.69 22.75 -24.44
C PRO A 3 43.65 21.22 -24.25
N LYS A 4 44.06 20.72 -23.09
CA LYS A 4 44.04 19.27 -22.80
C LYS A 4 43.41 18.89 -21.45
N THR A 5 43.02 19.87 -20.64
CA THR A 5 42.53 19.63 -19.28
C THR A 5 41.01 19.54 -19.18
N SER A 6 40.24 20.03 -20.17
CA SER A 6 38.78 20.06 -20.06
C SER A 6 38.07 18.76 -20.48
N LEU A 7 38.66 17.97 -21.38
CA LEU A 7 38.05 16.72 -21.88
C LEU A 7 38.16 15.55 -20.88
N ILE A 8 39.17 15.59 -19.99
CA ILE A 8 39.38 14.54 -18.98
C ILE A 8 38.34 14.65 -17.86
N LEU A 9 37.90 15.87 -17.52
CA LEU A 9 36.91 16.10 -16.47
C LEU A 9 35.51 15.60 -16.88
N PHE A 10 35.11 15.83 -18.14
CA PHE A 10 33.83 15.33 -18.66
C PHE A 10 33.83 13.81 -18.85
N ALA A 11 34.97 13.20 -19.21
CA ALA A 11 35.09 11.75 -19.30
C ALA A 11 34.97 11.04 -17.93
N LEU A 12 35.50 11.66 -16.87
CA LEU A 12 35.40 11.12 -15.51
C LEU A 12 33.97 11.19 -14.94
N ILE A 13 33.21 12.25 -15.26
CA ILE A 13 31.81 12.39 -14.82
C ILE A 13 30.90 11.41 -15.58
N ALA A 14 31.13 11.21 -16.87
CA ALA A 14 30.36 10.25 -17.68
C ALA A 14 30.60 8.79 -17.23
N ALA A 15 31.83 8.43 -16.85
CA ALA A 15 32.14 7.10 -16.32
C ALA A 15 31.53 6.84 -14.94
N ALA A 16 31.45 7.86 -14.07
CA ALA A 16 30.79 7.75 -12.78
C ALA A 16 29.26 7.61 -12.90
N ALA A 17 28.63 8.30 -13.85
CA ALA A 17 27.19 8.18 -14.10
C ALA A 17 26.79 6.82 -14.71
N LEU A 18 27.64 6.25 -15.57
CA LEU A 18 27.41 4.91 -16.16
C LEU A 18 27.61 3.76 -15.15
N ALA A 19 28.51 3.91 -14.18
CA ALA A 19 28.65 2.93 -13.10
C ALA A 19 27.43 2.94 -12.13
N LEU A 20 26.78 4.09 -11.95
CA LEU A 20 25.54 4.21 -11.18
C LEU A 20 24.30 3.73 -11.97
N ALA A 21 24.29 3.84 -13.29
CA ALA A 21 23.21 3.34 -14.14
C ALA A 21 23.26 1.80 -14.34
N ALA A 22 24.45 1.21 -14.32
CA ALA A 22 24.61 -0.25 -14.41
C ALA A 22 24.18 -0.99 -13.13
N LEU A 23 23.99 -0.29 -12.00
CA LEU A 23 23.50 -0.88 -10.76
C LEU A 23 21.96 -0.93 -10.66
N GLN A 24 21.23 -0.32 -11.60
CA GLN A 24 19.76 -0.25 -11.57
C GLN A 24 19.08 -1.11 -12.66
N LEU A 25 19.87 -1.86 -13.44
CA LEU A 25 19.41 -2.74 -14.51
C LEU A 25 19.91 -4.17 -14.31
N GLN A 26 19.62 -4.75 -13.15
CA GLN A 26 19.44 -6.20 -13.03
C GLN A 26 18.15 -6.49 -12.24
N PRO A 27 17.23 -7.30 -12.78
CA PRO A 27 16.14 -7.86 -12.01
C PRO A 27 16.69 -8.96 -11.11
N GLY A 28 16.59 -8.78 -9.79
CA GLY A 28 16.81 -9.86 -8.81
C GLY A 28 18.05 -9.70 -7.94
N LEU A 29 17.82 -9.89 -6.63
CA LEU A 29 18.76 -10.03 -5.51
C LEU A 29 19.53 -8.78 -5.05
N ALA A 30 18.87 -7.96 -4.24
CA ALA A 30 19.52 -7.22 -3.15
C ALA A 30 19.13 -7.86 -1.81
N LEU A 31 20.01 -8.71 -1.27
CA LEU A 31 20.07 -8.97 0.17
C LEU A 31 20.69 -7.73 0.83
N GLY A 32 19.89 -7.02 1.63
CA GLY A 32 20.33 -5.91 2.46
C GLY A 32 19.33 -5.74 3.60
N GLY A 33 19.72 -6.18 4.79
CA GLY A 33 18.87 -6.35 5.96
C GLY A 33 18.06 -5.12 6.35
N ASN A 34 16.75 -5.27 6.27
CA ASN A 34 15.87 -4.97 7.38
C ASN A 34 14.79 -6.03 7.37
N GLY A 35 14.43 -6.55 8.54
CA GLY A 35 13.55 -7.72 8.72
C GLY A 35 12.15 -7.54 8.13
N GLY A 36 12.03 -7.57 6.80
CA GLY A 36 10.81 -7.90 6.10
C GLY A 36 10.53 -9.34 6.46
N GLN A 37 9.69 -9.52 7.48
CA GLN A 37 9.09 -10.80 7.77
C GLN A 37 8.56 -11.33 6.45
N LYS A 38 9.19 -12.41 5.97
CA LYS A 38 8.69 -13.18 4.84
C LYS A 38 7.28 -13.56 5.26
N LEU A 39 6.26 -12.89 4.71
CA LEU A 39 4.87 -13.21 5.01
C LEU A 39 4.77 -14.72 4.79
N SER A 40 4.29 -15.44 5.80
CA SER A 40 4.00 -16.86 5.64
C SER A 40 3.11 -17.00 4.41
N SER A 41 3.37 -17.96 3.53
CA SER A 41 2.63 -18.09 2.25
C SER A 41 1.11 -18.12 2.48
N SER A 42 0.68 -18.62 3.64
CA SER A 42 -0.71 -18.61 4.09
C SER A 42 -1.28 -17.21 4.33
N VAL A 43 -0.51 -16.27 4.87
CA VAL A 43 -0.97 -14.89 5.10
C VAL A 43 -1.13 -14.15 3.77
N GLU A 44 -0.17 -14.29 2.86
CA GLU A 44 -0.25 -13.69 1.53
C GLU A 44 -1.47 -14.21 0.75
N THR A 45 -1.73 -15.52 0.80
CA THR A 45 -2.95 -16.11 0.22
C THR A 45 -4.23 -15.54 0.83
N ILE A 46 -4.27 -15.31 2.15
CA ILE A 46 -5.44 -14.71 2.78
C ILE A 46 -5.62 -13.27 2.31
N PHE A 47 -4.56 -12.47 2.28
CA PHE A 47 -4.62 -11.08 1.80
C PHE A 47 -5.12 -11.01 0.35
N GLU A 48 -4.57 -11.84 -0.53
CA GLU A 48 -5.03 -11.95 -1.92
C GLU A 48 -6.50 -12.38 -2.01
N SER A 49 -6.95 -13.30 -1.16
CA SER A 49 -8.34 -13.77 -1.16
C SER A 49 -9.35 -12.72 -0.67
N LEU A 50 -8.88 -11.71 0.08
CA LEU A 50 -9.69 -10.61 0.60
C LEU A 50 -9.61 -9.36 -0.29
N ALA A 51 -8.52 -9.20 -1.04
CA ALA A 51 -8.29 -8.06 -1.89
C ALA A 51 -9.40 -7.91 -2.95
N GLY A 52 -9.87 -6.67 -3.14
CA GLY A 52 -10.88 -6.35 -4.15
C GLY A 52 -12.32 -6.80 -3.82
N LYS A 53 -12.55 -7.48 -2.69
CA LYS A 53 -13.90 -7.82 -2.24
C LYS A 53 -14.62 -6.62 -1.62
N ASN A 54 -15.95 -6.70 -1.62
CA ASN A 54 -16.78 -5.72 -0.91
C ASN A 54 -16.67 -5.94 0.62
N PRO A 55 -17.09 -4.95 1.44
CA PRO A 55 -16.90 -5.02 2.89
C PRO A 55 -17.57 -6.21 3.55
N ASN A 56 -18.81 -6.55 3.14
CA ASN A 56 -19.55 -7.65 3.75
C ASN A 56 -18.85 -8.99 3.52
N ASP A 57 -18.37 -9.23 2.30
CA ASP A 57 -17.64 -10.46 1.96
C ASP A 57 -16.32 -10.56 2.72
N VAL A 58 -15.62 -9.43 2.94
CA VAL A 58 -14.38 -9.41 3.71
C VAL A 58 -14.65 -9.69 5.18
N TYR A 59 -15.68 -9.07 5.77
CA TYR A 59 -16.02 -9.27 7.17
C TYR A 59 -16.46 -10.70 7.45
N GLU A 60 -17.30 -11.27 6.58
CA GLU A 60 -17.70 -12.67 6.68
C GLU A 60 -16.50 -13.62 6.54
N ALA A 61 -15.56 -13.32 5.64
CA ALA A 61 -14.36 -14.13 5.47
C ALA A 61 -13.46 -14.09 6.71
N ILE A 62 -13.29 -12.92 7.35
CA ILE A 62 -12.51 -12.76 8.59
C ILE A 62 -13.11 -13.58 9.74
N ASP A 63 -14.44 -13.57 9.87
CA ASP A 63 -15.13 -14.33 10.89
C ASP A 63 -15.00 -15.85 10.66
N LYS A 64 -14.86 -16.29 9.40
CA LYS A 64 -14.66 -17.69 9.03
C LYS A 64 -13.22 -18.19 9.11
N LEU A 65 -12.23 -17.32 9.29
CA LEU A 65 -10.83 -17.74 9.44
C LEU A 65 -10.68 -18.69 10.64
N SER A 66 -9.80 -19.68 10.53
CA SER A 66 -9.36 -20.44 11.70
C SER A 66 -8.61 -19.53 12.68
N ASP A 67 -8.59 -19.90 13.96
CA ASP A 67 -7.86 -19.12 14.98
C ASP A 67 -6.37 -18.99 14.66
N SER A 68 -5.77 -20.00 14.03
CA SER A 68 -4.36 -19.97 13.59
C SER A 68 -4.12 -18.98 12.45
N GLU A 69 -5.01 -18.93 11.46
CA GLU A 69 -4.93 -17.97 10.36
C GLU A 69 -5.12 -16.55 10.88
N TYR A 70 -6.14 -16.34 11.71
CA TYR A 70 -6.42 -15.05 12.33
C TYR A 70 -5.25 -14.52 13.17
N ARG A 71 -4.65 -15.37 14.00
CA ARG A 71 -3.44 -15.01 14.78
C ARG A 71 -2.24 -14.72 13.89
N SER A 72 -2.08 -15.46 12.79
CA SER A 72 -0.99 -15.21 11.83
C SER A 72 -1.13 -13.83 11.20
N ILE A 73 -2.36 -13.46 10.79
CA ILE A 73 -2.65 -12.12 10.28
C ILE A 73 -2.33 -11.06 11.33
N LEU A 74 -2.88 -11.19 12.55
CA LEU A 74 -2.63 -10.23 13.63
C LEU A 74 -1.15 -9.99 13.91
N SER A 75 -0.33 -11.03 13.80
CA SER A 75 1.13 -10.94 14.03
C SER A 75 1.91 -10.32 12.88
N SER A 76 1.31 -10.29 11.68
CA SER A 76 1.92 -9.78 10.45
C SER A 76 1.57 -8.32 10.14
N ILE A 77 0.56 -7.76 10.81
CA ILE A 77 0.14 -6.37 10.64
C ILE A 77 1.25 -5.43 11.07
N LYS A 78 1.53 -4.43 10.23
CA LYS A 78 2.41 -3.33 10.59
C LYS A 78 1.78 -2.58 11.77
N PRO A 79 2.53 -2.37 12.87
CA PRO A 79 1.97 -1.66 14.01
C PRO A 79 1.58 -0.23 13.67
N ARG A 80 0.48 0.20 14.27
CA ARG A 80 0.03 1.59 14.32
C ARG A 80 1.11 2.60 14.72
N PHE A 81 1.02 3.80 14.15
CA PHE A 81 1.88 4.90 14.59
C PHE A 81 1.60 5.27 16.05
N ALA A 82 2.65 5.54 16.82
CA ALA A 82 2.51 5.94 18.23
C ALA A 82 1.71 7.25 18.41
N SER A 83 1.71 8.12 17.40
CA SER A 83 0.95 9.38 17.38
C SER A 83 -0.47 9.24 16.79
N ALA A 84 -0.89 8.04 16.40
CA ALA A 84 -2.19 7.83 15.78
C ALA A 84 -3.35 8.01 16.80
N PRO A 85 -4.44 8.70 16.45
CA PRO A 85 -5.60 8.86 17.33
C PRO A 85 -6.23 7.52 17.70
N PRO A 86 -6.64 7.26 18.96
CA PRO A 86 -7.13 5.94 19.39
C PRO A 86 -8.24 5.38 18.48
N PHE A 87 -8.09 4.13 18.03
CA PHE A 87 -9.15 3.44 17.29
C PHE A 87 -10.32 3.10 18.22
N ARG A 88 -11.56 3.25 17.73
CA ARG A 88 -12.79 2.96 18.48
C ARG A 88 -13.66 2.01 17.68
N CYS A 89 -13.94 0.85 18.25
CA CYS A 89 -14.86 -0.11 17.64
C CYS A 89 -16.31 0.33 17.85
N THR A 90 -17.12 0.19 16.82
CA THR A 90 -18.57 0.40 16.90
C THR A 90 -19.26 -0.87 17.42
N PRO A 91 -20.46 -0.76 18.02
CA PRO A 91 -21.19 -1.93 18.51
C PRO A 91 -21.53 -2.96 17.43
N ASP A 92 -21.67 -2.51 16.18
CA ASP A 92 -22.02 -3.37 15.03
C ASP A 92 -20.80 -4.05 14.40
N MET A 93 -19.60 -3.76 14.89
CA MET A 93 -18.35 -4.34 14.39
C MET A 93 -18.07 -5.67 15.06
N GLY A 94 -17.82 -6.72 14.26
CA GLY A 94 -17.39 -8.03 14.76
C GLY A 94 -16.10 -7.93 15.59
N ALA A 95 -15.97 -8.74 16.64
CA ALA A 95 -14.83 -8.66 17.57
C ALA A 95 -13.48 -8.84 16.87
N ARG A 96 -13.39 -9.76 15.90
CA ARG A 96 -12.17 -10.00 15.12
C ARG A 96 -11.80 -8.83 14.22
N LEU A 97 -12.79 -8.23 13.56
CA LEU A 97 -12.60 -7.05 12.72
C LEU A 97 -12.17 -5.84 13.56
N CYS A 98 -12.81 -5.64 14.71
CA CYS A 98 -12.44 -4.61 15.68
C CYS A 98 -10.99 -4.73 16.12
N GLU A 99 -10.53 -5.93 16.48
CA GLU A 99 -9.13 -6.11 16.87
C GLU A 99 -8.16 -5.87 15.70
N LEU A 100 -8.47 -6.35 14.49
CA LEU A 100 -7.65 -6.09 13.30
C LEU A 100 -7.48 -4.59 13.07
N LEU A 101 -8.59 -3.85 12.98
CA LEU A 101 -8.57 -2.41 12.76
C LEU A 101 -7.90 -1.66 13.90
N SER A 102 -8.06 -2.11 15.15
CA SER A 102 -7.39 -1.49 16.30
C SER A 102 -5.86 -1.59 16.24
N ARG A 103 -5.32 -2.54 15.46
CA ARG A 103 -3.88 -2.74 15.26
C ARG A 103 -3.35 -2.15 13.96
N SER A 104 -4.17 -2.15 12.90
CA SER A 104 -3.76 -1.70 11.57
C SER A 104 -4.00 -0.21 11.33
N SER A 105 -5.17 0.32 11.71
CA SER A 105 -5.61 1.67 11.37
C SER A 105 -4.57 2.75 11.65
N ALA A 106 -4.23 3.62 10.70
CA ALA A 106 -3.18 4.64 10.85
C ALA A 106 -1.78 4.03 11.08
N ASN A 107 -1.42 3.05 10.27
CA ASN A 107 -0.06 2.54 10.13
C ASN A 107 0.57 2.94 8.77
N GLY A 108 -0.18 3.60 7.89
CA GLY A 108 0.25 4.05 6.56
C GLY A 108 0.25 2.95 5.49
N VAL A 109 -0.45 1.85 5.72
CA VAL A 109 -0.69 0.74 4.79
C VAL A 109 -2.20 0.52 4.76
N VAL A 110 -2.76 0.26 3.58
CA VAL A 110 -4.19 -0.06 3.46
C VAL A 110 -4.36 -1.57 3.43
N GLU A 111 -4.80 -2.16 4.53
CA GLU A 111 -5.08 -3.60 4.58
C GLU A 111 -6.42 -3.95 3.89
N PRO A 112 -6.62 -5.23 3.49
CA PRO A 112 -7.83 -5.62 2.76
C PRO A 112 -9.15 -5.36 3.48
N TRP A 113 -9.15 -5.30 4.82
CA TRP A 113 -10.31 -5.02 5.67
C TRP A 113 -10.49 -3.54 6.00
N GLU A 114 -9.59 -2.69 5.54
CA GLU A 114 -9.69 -1.25 5.67
C GLU A 114 -10.42 -0.67 4.46
N PHE A 115 -11.45 0.10 4.75
CA PHE A 115 -12.35 0.73 3.79
C PHE A 115 -12.50 2.20 4.16
N CYS A 116 -12.79 3.04 3.17
CA CYS A 116 -12.83 4.49 3.36
C CYS A 116 -13.80 4.99 4.44
N PHE A 117 -14.77 4.17 4.88
CA PHE A 117 -15.70 4.51 5.94
C PHE A 117 -15.32 3.97 7.33
N ASN A 118 -14.50 2.91 7.44
CA ASN A 118 -14.09 2.33 8.73
C ASN A 118 -12.68 2.79 9.14
N GLU A 119 -11.85 3.14 8.15
CA GLU A 119 -10.48 3.58 8.31
C GLU A 119 -10.24 4.73 7.32
N PRO A 120 -10.56 5.98 7.70
CA PRO A 120 -10.40 7.13 6.81
C PRO A 120 -8.98 7.71 6.79
N ILE A 121 -8.04 7.22 7.61
CA ILE A 121 -6.70 7.80 7.74
C ILE A 121 -5.78 7.22 6.67
N ASP A 122 -5.76 5.91 6.54
CA ASP A 122 -5.02 5.14 5.55
C ASP A 122 -5.88 4.89 4.30
N ALA A 123 -7.15 4.48 4.45
CA ALA A 123 -8.02 4.13 3.32
C ALA A 123 -8.98 5.25 2.88
N GLY A 124 -8.82 6.46 3.42
CA GLY A 124 -9.64 7.62 3.11
C GLY A 124 -9.55 8.08 1.65
N CYS A 125 -10.61 8.72 1.17
CA CYS A 125 -10.68 9.15 -0.22
C CYS A 125 -9.95 10.48 -0.48
N PRO A 126 -9.02 10.51 -1.45
CA PRO A 126 -8.34 11.75 -1.83
C PRO A 126 -9.30 12.72 -2.52
N ALA A 127 -8.85 13.98 -2.66
CA ALA A 127 -9.66 15.05 -3.21
C ALA A 127 -10.36 14.69 -4.55
N ALA A 128 -11.60 15.16 -4.71
CA ALA A 128 -12.49 14.89 -5.85
C ALA A 128 -12.90 13.41 -6.05
N THR A 129 -12.68 12.55 -5.05
CA THR A 129 -13.27 11.20 -4.97
C THR A 129 -14.18 11.10 -3.75
N PHE A 130 -15.10 10.14 -3.75
CA PHE A 130 -16.01 9.87 -2.65
C PHE A 130 -15.94 8.40 -2.26
N CYS A 131 -16.27 8.12 -1.00
CA CYS A 131 -16.35 6.76 -0.50
C CYS A 131 -17.61 6.10 -1.03
N ASP A 132 -17.47 5.09 -1.88
CA ASP A 132 -18.61 4.31 -2.35
C ASP A 132 -19.05 3.34 -1.25
N ALA A 133 -20.30 3.47 -0.80
CA ALA A 133 -20.82 2.72 0.33
C ALA A 133 -20.92 1.20 0.06
N TYR A 134 -20.99 0.79 -1.21
CA TYR A 134 -21.12 -0.63 -1.58
C TYR A 134 -19.78 -1.35 -1.63
N SER A 135 -18.77 -0.73 -2.23
CA SER A 135 -17.43 -1.29 -2.36
C SER A 135 -16.51 -0.94 -1.19
N GLY A 136 -16.81 0.12 -0.42
CA GLY A 136 -15.92 0.67 0.59
C GLY A 136 -14.63 1.24 0.01
N ARG A 137 -14.61 1.51 -1.30
CA ARG A 137 -13.46 2.06 -2.03
C ARG A 137 -13.79 3.44 -2.58
N CYS A 138 -12.75 4.18 -2.91
CA CYS A 138 -12.90 5.52 -3.46
C CYS A 138 -13.29 5.47 -4.92
N GLN A 139 -14.36 6.19 -5.25
CA GLN A 139 -14.88 6.34 -6.60
C GLN A 139 -14.83 7.81 -7.01
N SER A 140 -14.66 8.05 -8.31
CA SER A 140 -14.72 9.40 -8.86
C SER A 140 -16.16 9.76 -9.21
N SER A 141 -16.61 10.94 -8.78
CA SER A 141 -17.92 11.49 -9.17
C SER A 141 -17.96 11.95 -10.62
N GLN A 142 -16.81 11.99 -11.30
CA GLN A 142 -16.70 12.46 -12.68
C GLN A 142 -16.84 11.33 -13.71
N GLY A 143 -17.15 10.11 -13.26
CA GLY A 143 -17.32 8.94 -14.10
C GLY A 143 -15.99 8.41 -14.70
N PRO A 144 -16.01 7.21 -15.30
CA PRO A 144 -14.81 6.55 -15.81
C PRO A 144 -14.11 7.36 -16.92
N CYS A 145 -14.88 8.04 -17.79
CA CYS A 145 -14.32 8.80 -18.91
C CYS A 145 -13.48 10.01 -18.47
N PHE A 146 -13.82 10.64 -17.34
CA PHE A 146 -13.00 11.74 -16.81
C PHE A 146 -11.67 11.22 -16.25
N LEU A 147 -11.67 10.05 -15.61
CA LEU A 147 -10.46 9.44 -15.07
C LEU A 147 -9.47 9.07 -16.18
N ASP A 148 -9.97 8.53 -17.30
CA ASP A 148 -9.13 8.25 -18.47
C ASP A 148 -8.53 9.54 -19.08
N ALA A 149 -9.34 10.59 -19.24
CA ALA A 149 -8.87 11.88 -19.73
C ALA A 149 -7.82 12.52 -18.80
N ALA A 150 -8.02 12.43 -17.47
CA ALA A 150 -7.09 12.94 -16.47
C ALA A 150 -5.77 12.15 -16.45
N ARG A 151 -5.83 10.82 -16.58
CA ARG A 151 -4.65 9.95 -16.71
C ARG A 151 -3.84 10.31 -17.96
N GLU A 152 -4.49 10.40 -19.12
CA GLU A 152 -3.83 10.78 -20.37
C GLU A 152 -3.21 12.19 -20.33
N GLN A 153 -3.80 13.12 -19.58
CA GLN A 153 -3.22 14.44 -19.37
C GLN A 153 -2.01 14.41 -18.44
N PHE A 154 -2.06 13.62 -17.37
CA PHE A 154 -0.93 13.47 -16.46
C PHE A 154 0.27 12.80 -17.15
N GLU A 155 0.01 11.78 -17.96
CA GLU A 155 1.03 11.07 -18.74
C GLU A 155 1.64 11.92 -19.87
N ARG A 156 0.86 12.81 -20.50
CA ARG A 156 1.36 13.74 -21.52
C ARG A 156 2.21 14.90 -20.98
N ASN A 157 2.06 15.23 -19.70
CA ASN A 157 2.75 16.35 -19.05
C ASN A 157 4.01 15.91 -18.27
N ARG A 158 4.47 14.67 -18.46
CA ARG A 158 5.77 14.14 -18.00
C ARG A 158 6.71 13.94 -19.19
#